data_AF-A0A4X2KCW3-F1
#
_entry.id   AF-A0A4X2KCW3-F1
#
_cell.length_a   1.000
_cell.length_b   1.000
_cell.length_c   1.000
_cell.angle_alpha   90.00
_cell.angle_beta   90.00
_cell.angle_gamma   90.00
#
_symmetry.space_group_name_H-M   'P 1'
#
loop_
_entity.id
_entity.type
_entity.pdbx_description
1 polymer ?
#
loop_
_entity_poly.entity_id
_entity_poly.type
_entity_poly.pdbx_seq_one_letter_code
_entity_poly.pdbx_strand_id
1 'polypeptide(L)'
;EERCPKESVSTKLPPIIPVGNYCVHQNSNEKYHKAVRRVQLKTFHNQLFEAPLTDAQNFSFWMPHECGIRPQDIAPWMKTPRHCIINSPTTRFVDHLILNDRLFSLY
;
A
#
# COMPACT_ATOMS: atom_id res chain seq x y z
N GLU A 1 16.37 7.08 26.99
CA GLU A 1 16.67 8.49 26.74
C GLU A 1 17.67 8.57 25.58
N GLU A 2 17.22 8.91 24.37
CA GLU A 2 18.13 9.07 23.23
C GLU A 2 18.32 10.56 22.93
N ARG A 3 19.58 11.01 22.95
CA ARG A 3 20.02 12.42 22.81
C ARG A 3 19.85 12.92 21.38
N CYS A 4 19.39 14.17 21.24
CA CYS A 4 19.39 14.95 20.00
C CYS A 4 20.83 15.04 19.42
N PRO A 5 21.04 14.98 18.09
CA PRO A 5 22.37 14.91 17.49
C PRO A 5 23.16 16.21 17.69
N LYS A 6 24.48 16.08 17.93
CA LYS A 6 25.41 17.21 17.93
C LYS A 6 25.80 17.52 16.48
N GLU A 7 25.57 18.76 16.09
CA GLU A 7 25.89 19.30 14.77
C GLU A 7 27.42 19.42 14.58
N SER A 8 27.95 18.98 13.42
CA SER A 8 29.14 19.58 12.81
C SER A 8 29.45 18.95 11.45
N VAL A 9 29.07 19.62 10.35
CA VAL A 9 29.87 19.59 9.11
C VAL A 9 29.80 20.98 8.48
N SER A 10 30.96 21.65 8.45
CA SER A 10 31.14 22.95 7.79
C SER A 10 30.87 22.82 6.30
N THR A 11 29.78 23.44 5.83
CA THR A 11 29.45 23.54 4.41
C THR A 11 29.30 25.03 4.06
N LYS A 12 29.83 25.47 2.92
CA LYS A 12 29.92 26.88 2.43
C LYS A 12 28.57 27.60 2.23
N LEU A 13 27.47 27.04 2.72
CA LEU A 13 26.15 27.65 2.68
C LEU A 13 25.96 28.52 3.94
N PRO A 14 25.11 29.55 3.88
CA PRO A 14 24.74 30.29 5.08
C PRO A 14 24.24 29.29 6.14
N PRO A 15 24.73 29.38 7.40
CA PRO A 15 24.34 28.46 8.43
C PRO A 15 22.83 28.51 8.60
N ILE A 16 22.17 27.39 8.31
CA ILE A 16 20.77 27.20 8.65
C ILE A 16 20.77 27.09 10.17
N ILE A 17 20.53 28.21 10.85
CA ILE A 17 20.42 28.21 12.30
C ILE A 17 19.28 27.22 12.62
N PRO A 18 19.53 26.16 13.40
CA PRO A 18 18.49 25.27 13.87
C PRO A 18 17.62 26.01 14.90
N VAL A 19 16.87 27.03 14.46
CA VAL A 19 15.89 27.78 15.28
C VAL A 19 14.68 26.88 15.59
N GLY A 20 14.54 25.76 14.87
CA GLY A 20 13.56 24.75 15.16
C GLY A 20 14.04 23.85 16.30
N ASN A 21 13.28 23.79 17.39
CA ASN A 21 13.45 22.78 18.41
C ASN A 21 13.28 21.37 17.80
N TYR A 22 14.37 20.72 17.33
CA TYR A 22 14.31 19.34 16.82
C TYR A 22 13.76 18.36 17.85
N CYS A 23 13.90 18.70 19.14
CA CYS A 23 13.38 17.91 20.25
C CYS A 23 11.89 18.20 20.58
N VAL A 24 11.24 19.24 20.01
CA VAL A 24 9.79 19.55 20.25
C VAL A 24 8.88 18.46 19.70
N HIS A 25 9.28 17.82 18.60
CA HIS A 25 8.48 16.77 17.97
C HIS A 25 8.92 15.36 18.36
N GLN A 26 9.84 15.18 19.32
CA GLN A 26 10.25 13.87 19.85
C GLN A 26 10.55 12.82 18.77
N ASN A 27 11.34 13.17 17.74
CA ASN A 27 11.64 12.30 16.59
C ASN A 27 10.39 11.75 15.87
N SER A 28 9.30 12.52 15.81
CA SER A 28 8.04 12.13 15.15
C SER A 28 8.22 11.67 13.71
N ASN A 29 9.15 12.29 12.97
CA ASN A 29 9.49 11.92 11.60
C ASN A 29 10.03 10.49 11.53
N GLU A 30 10.96 10.12 12.42
CA GLU A 30 11.51 8.77 12.46
C GLU A 30 10.44 7.74 12.89
N LYS A 31 9.58 8.11 13.84
CA LYS A 31 8.44 7.30 14.27
C LYS A 31 7.44 7.08 13.12
N TYR A 32 7.16 8.11 12.33
CA TYR A 32 6.32 8.02 11.14
C TYR A 32 6.93 7.06 10.11
N HIS A 33 8.21 7.23 9.75
CA HIS A 33 8.87 6.32 8.81
C HIS A 33 8.96 4.88 9.32
N LYS A 34 9.09 4.66 10.63
CA LYS A 34 8.97 3.32 11.24
C LYS A 34 7.56 2.75 11.07
N ALA A 35 6.51 3.55 11.27
CA ALA A 35 5.12 3.13 11.06
C ALA A 35 4.80 2.84 9.58
N VAL A 36 5.28 3.66 8.65
CA VAL A 36 5.16 3.45 7.19
C VAL A 36 5.76 2.10 6.80
N ARG A 37 6.99 1.81 7.23
CA ARG A 37 7.67 0.53 6.95
C ARG A 37 6.92 -0.68 7.49
N ARG A 38 6.20 -0.51 8.60
CA ARG A 38 5.39 -1.57 9.22
C ARG A 38 3.96 -1.63 8.69
N VAL A 39 3.58 -0.74 7.76
CA VAL A 39 2.20 -0.60 7.27
C VAL A 39 1.21 -0.38 8.42
N GLN A 40 1.63 0.41 9.43
CA GLN A 40 0.88 0.69 10.66
C GLN A 40 0.30 2.11 10.70
N LEU A 41 0.19 2.76 9.54
CA LEU A 41 -0.47 4.07 9.48
C LEU A 41 -1.95 3.91 9.84
N LYS A 42 -2.41 4.73 10.79
CA LYS A 42 -3.80 4.72 11.27
C LYS A 42 -4.79 5.29 10.27
N THR A 43 -4.30 6.13 9.36
CA THR A 43 -5.11 6.87 8.39
C THR A 43 -4.62 6.60 6.98
N PHE A 44 -5.58 6.49 6.07
CA PHE A 44 -5.34 6.35 4.64
C PHE A 44 -5.43 7.71 3.95
N HIS A 45 -4.82 7.83 2.78
CA HIS A 45 -4.75 9.11 2.05
C HIS A 45 -6.11 9.69 1.72
N ASN A 46 -7.08 8.86 1.36
CA ASN A 46 -8.46 9.27 1.07
C ASN A 46 -9.26 9.74 2.30
N GLN A 47 -8.74 9.54 3.52
CA GLN A 47 -9.32 10.09 4.75
C GLN A 47 -8.72 11.45 5.11
N LEU A 48 -7.50 11.72 4.62
CA LEU A 48 -6.75 12.94 4.93
C LEU A 48 -6.96 14.03 3.88
N PHE A 49 -7.15 13.63 2.63
CA PHE A 49 -7.25 14.53 1.50
C PHE A 49 -8.59 14.36 0.80
N GLU A 50 -9.16 15.47 0.34
CA GLU A 50 -10.39 15.48 -0.47
C GLU A 50 -10.15 14.97 -1.89
N ALA A 51 -8.92 15.11 -2.39
CA ALA A 51 -8.51 14.70 -3.74
C ALA A 51 -7.13 14.03 -3.74
N PRO A 52 -6.85 13.13 -4.69
CA PRO A 52 -5.53 12.52 -4.85
C PRO A 52 -4.50 13.59 -5.26
N LEU A 53 -3.39 13.65 -4.52
CA LEU A 53 -2.31 14.59 -4.75
C LEU A 53 -1.28 14.08 -5.78
N THR A 54 -1.26 12.76 -5.99
CA THR A 54 -0.32 12.10 -6.91
C THR A 54 -1.06 11.11 -7.79
N ASP A 55 -0.54 10.87 -8.98
CA ASP A 55 -1.17 9.93 -9.92
C ASP A 55 -1.23 8.50 -9.35
N ALA A 56 -0.22 8.09 -8.60
CA ALA A 56 -0.22 6.80 -7.90
C ALA A 56 -1.35 6.68 -6.86
N GLN A 57 -1.85 7.78 -6.30
CA GLN A 57 -2.99 7.75 -5.39
C GLN A 57 -4.31 7.51 -6.14
N ASN A 58 -4.42 7.86 -7.43
CA ASN A 58 -5.67 7.73 -8.21
C ASN A 58 -6.23 6.30 -8.22
N PHE A 59 -5.37 5.28 -8.20
CA PHE A 59 -5.79 3.88 -8.35
C PHE A 59 -6.67 3.36 -7.22
N SER A 60 -6.42 3.81 -5.99
CA SER A 60 -7.08 3.30 -4.78
C SER A 60 -7.77 4.38 -3.97
N PHE A 61 -7.70 5.65 -4.37
CA PHE A 61 -8.33 6.77 -3.68
C PHE A 61 -9.83 6.56 -3.44
N TRP A 62 -10.53 6.07 -4.46
CA TRP A 62 -11.98 5.86 -4.47
C TRP A 62 -12.41 4.54 -3.81
N MET A 63 -11.46 3.72 -3.37
CA MET A 63 -11.76 2.44 -2.75
C MET A 63 -12.12 2.63 -1.28
N PRO A 64 -13.19 1.98 -0.80
CA PRO A 64 -13.54 2.03 0.60
C PRO A 64 -12.49 1.29 1.44
N HIS A 65 -12.12 1.89 2.58
CA HIS A 65 -11.14 1.31 3.52
C HIS A 65 -11.76 0.79 4.83
N GLU A 66 -13.08 0.88 4.98
CA GLU A 66 -13.77 0.35 6.14
C GLU A 66 -13.69 -1.19 6.15
N CYS A 67 -13.18 -1.74 7.25
CA CYS A 67 -13.12 -3.19 7.45
C CYS A 67 -14.53 -3.79 7.39
N GLY A 68 -14.71 -4.76 6.49
CA GLY A 68 -15.96 -5.51 6.34
C GLY A 68 -16.85 -5.03 5.20
N ILE A 69 -16.58 -3.87 4.61
CA ILE A 69 -17.28 -3.45 3.40
C ILE A 69 -16.55 -3.98 2.18
N ARG A 70 -17.24 -4.80 1.39
CA ARG A 70 -16.67 -5.29 0.14
C ARG A 70 -16.76 -4.15 -0.88
N PRO A 71 -15.70 -3.87 -1.67
CA PRO A 71 -15.76 -2.83 -2.69
C PRO A 71 -16.93 -2.97 -3.67
N GLN A 72 -17.36 -4.22 -3.92
CA GLN A 72 -18.52 -4.55 -4.74
C GLN A 72 -19.83 -3.97 -4.19
N ASP A 73 -19.95 -3.82 -2.86
CA ASP A 73 -21.18 -3.33 -2.24
C ASP A 73 -21.33 -1.81 -2.44
N ILE A 74 -20.20 -1.08 -2.49
CA ILE A 74 -20.14 0.37 -2.66
C ILE A 74 -20.10 0.78 -4.13
N ALA A 75 -19.21 0.18 -4.93
CA ALA A 75 -19.00 0.58 -6.32
C ALA A 75 -20.03 -0.10 -7.25
N PRO A 76 -20.97 0.65 -7.88
CA PRO A 76 -22.02 0.04 -8.70
C PRO A 76 -21.48 -0.74 -9.90
N TRP A 77 -20.40 -0.26 -10.52
CA TRP A 77 -19.72 -0.92 -11.64
C TRP A 77 -19.02 -2.23 -11.26
N MET A 78 -18.86 -2.51 -9.95
CA MET A 78 -18.29 -3.76 -9.46
C MET A 78 -19.35 -4.84 -9.15
N LYS A 79 -20.65 -4.50 -9.19
CA LYS A 79 -21.76 -5.41 -8.88
C LYS A 79 -22.11 -6.40 -9.99
N THR A 80 -21.52 -6.23 -11.17
CA THR A 80 -21.76 -7.12 -12.31
C THR A 80 -21.35 -8.55 -11.96
N PRO A 81 -22.18 -9.57 -12.25
CA PRO A 81 -21.82 -10.95 -12.03
C PRO A 81 -20.52 -11.28 -12.78
N ARG A 82 -19.51 -11.77 -12.05
CA ARG A 82 -18.23 -12.16 -12.62
C ARG A 82 -18.23 -13.68 -12.79
N HIS A 83 -17.98 -14.13 -14.01
CA HIS A 83 -17.73 -15.53 -14.31
C HIS A 83 -16.24 -15.81 -14.12
N CYS A 84 -15.80 -15.89 -12.86
CA CYS A 84 -14.43 -16.28 -12.57
C CYS A 84 -14.16 -17.67 -13.18
N ILE A 85 -12.96 -17.86 -13.72
CA ILE A 85 -12.50 -19.20 -14.08
C ILE A 85 -12.42 -20.01 -12.80
N ILE A 86 -13.27 -21.03 -12.67
CA ILE A 86 -13.27 -21.94 -11.52
C ILE A 86 -12.40 -23.14 -11.90
N ASN A 87 -11.32 -23.35 -11.14
CA ASN A 87 -10.50 -24.54 -11.28
C ASN A 87 -11.23 -25.73 -10.64
N SER A 88 -12.14 -26.33 -11.41
CA SER A 88 -12.86 -27.53 -11.00
C SER A 88 -11.90 -28.71 -10.82
N PRO A 89 -12.29 -29.76 -10.07
CA PRO A 89 -11.50 -30.99 -10.00
C PRO A 89 -11.15 -31.54 -11.39
N THR A 90 -12.08 -31.45 -12.35
CA THR A 90 -11.87 -31.86 -13.75
C THR A 90 -10.82 -31.00 -14.43
N THR A 91 -10.89 -29.67 -14.27
CA THR A 91 -9.89 -28.75 -14.85
C THR A 91 -8.50 -29.04 -14.28
N ARG A 92 -8.38 -29.24 -12.96
CA ARG A 92 -7.12 -29.60 -12.32
C ARG A 92 -6.59 -30.97 -12.77
N PHE A 93 -7.47 -31.93 -13.00
CA PHE A 93 -7.10 -33.25 -13.52
C PHE A 93 -6.56 -33.15 -14.95
N VAL A 94 -7.23 -32.38 -15.82
CA VAL A 94 -6.75 -32.12 -17.19
C VAL A 94 -5.41 -31.39 -17.17
N ASP A 95 -5.24 -30.37 -16.32
CA ASP A 95 -3.97 -29.67 -16.15
C ASP A 95 -2.84 -30.65 -15.74
N HIS A 96 -3.15 -31.59 -14.83
CA HIS A 96 -2.20 -32.62 -14.41
C HIS A 96 -1.86 -33.59 -15.54
N LEU A 97 -2.83 -33.98 -16.38
CA LEU A 97 -2.58 -34.84 -17.54
C LEU A 97 -1.70 -34.14 -18.58
N ILE A 98 -1.95 -32.87 -18.89
CA ILE A 98 -1.14 -32.07 -19.83
C ILE A 98 0.33 -32.01 -19.37
N LEU A 99 0.57 -31.91 -18.06
CA LEU A 99 1.93 -31.81 -17.52
C LEU A 99 2.67 -33.15 -17.47
N ASN A 100 1.95 -34.27 -17.26
CA ASN A 100 2.59 -35.58 -17.04
C ASN A 100 2.58 -36.49 -18.27
N ASP A 101 1.60 -36.34 -19.16
CA ASP A 101 1.45 -37.19 -20.34
C ASP A 101 1.75 -36.38 -21.62
N ARG A 102 2.82 -36.77 -22.32
CA ARG A 102 3.22 -36.15 -23.59
C ARG A 102 2.29 -36.49 -24.76
N LEU A 103 1.44 -37.51 -24.62
CA LEU A 103 0.49 -37.95 -25.65
C LEU A 103 -0.91 -37.37 -25.44
N PHE A 104 -1.15 -36.72 -24.30
CA PHE A 104 -2.44 -36.10 -24.03
C PHE A 104 -2.58 -34.78 -24.78
N SER A 105 -3.59 -34.70 -25.65
CA SER A 105 -4.06 -33.46 -26.29
C SER A 105 -5.55 -33.31 -26.00
N LEU A 106 -5.93 -32.15 -25.47
CA LEU A 106 -7.33 -31.76 -25.47
C LEU A 106 -7.57 -31.16 -26.87
N TYR A 107 -8.39 -31.86 -27.67
CA TYR A 107 -8.60 -31.68 -29.13
C TYR A 107 -7.59 -32.42 -30.02
#